data_AF-A0A834G3E9-F1
#
_entry.id   AF-A0A834G3E9-F1
#
_cell.length_a   1.000
_cell.length_b   1.000
_cell.length_c   1.000
_cell.angle_alpha   90.00
_cell.angle_beta   90.00
_cell.angle_gamma   90.00
#
_symmetry.space_group_name_H-M   'P 1'
#
loop_
_entity.id
_entity.type
_entity.pdbx_description
1 polymer ?
#
loop_
_entity_poly.entity_id
_entity_poly.type
_entity_poly.pdbx_seq_one_letter_code
_entity_poly.pdbx_strand_id
1 'polypeptide(L)'
;MKIPDETEETSLNHTTHLLQALLDATPRAHHFKSKWSSIAAKLTSLSSHLSSLSSPTTSTPTNPLSLDLLRSLSLTLSSALSLLTPCLSPSPLPSGKLKTQNDVDSISARLDRHLNDLHVLLKSGVLHDDAVSVSPSSKRDSTRAEARNLITRLQIGTVESKNSAMDSLLTLLQEDDKNVLIAVAQGVVPVLVRLLDCSSSFEVKEKTVNAISRVSAVDSSKHVLIAEGLVLLNNLLRVVESGSGVAREKACIALKALTHSRENARAIGSRGGISSLLAICEAGTPSSQAAAARVLRDLSLFDEVKENFIEENALRILLTLLASGTSLAQENAIGCLCNLVKDDFQLKLLVAREGGIDSLKSYWDSVSNVKSLEVAVELALSNLMGFAGNRSIFRKEERGIVVAVQLLDPLTRNLDRKYPVSLLASLVHSKNCRKQMIAAGACGFLQKLVEMDVEGAKKLLESLGKGKIWGVFARP
;
A
#
# COMPACT_ATOMS: atom_id res chain seq x y z
N MET A 1 -33.98 -16.86 29.29
CA MET A 1 -34.50 -18.11 28.72
C MET A 1 -33.35 -18.76 27.96
N LYS A 2 -32.75 -19.82 28.53
CA LYS A 2 -31.58 -20.50 27.98
C LYS A 2 -32.02 -21.15 26.66
N ILE A 3 -31.46 -20.71 25.53
CA ILE A 3 -31.62 -21.37 24.23
C ILE A 3 -31.10 -22.81 24.41
N PRO A 4 -31.79 -23.86 23.93
CA PRO A 4 -31.27 -25.22 24.05
C PRO A 4 -29.92 -25.28 23.34
N ASP A 5 -28.93 -25.97 23.91
CA ASP A 5 -27.67 -26.24 23.24
C ASP A 5 -27.96 -27.09 21.98
N GLU A 6 -28.13 -26.44 20.83
CA GLU A 6 -28.20 -27.10 19.52
C GLU A 6 -26.87 -27.81 19.27
N THR A 7 -26.87 -29.13 19.38
CA THR A 7 -25.70 -29.94 19.04
C THR A 7 -25.54 -29.98 17.52
N GLU A 8 -24.30 -30.05 17.04
CA GLU A 8 -23.98 -30.11 15.61
C GLU A 8 -24.68 -31.28 14.90
N GLU A 9 -24.83 -32.40 15.60
CA GLU A 9 -25.55 -33.58 15.14
C GLU A 9 -27.06 -33.32 14.92
N THR A 10 -27.72 -32.57 15.82
CA THR A 10 -29.14 -32.21 15.65
C THR A 10 -29.35 -31.25 14.48
N SER A 11 -28.45 -30.27 14.33
CA SER A 11 -28.47 -29.32 13.22
C SER A 11 -28.19 -29.99 11.88
N LEU A 12 -27.25 -30.93 11.85
CA LEU A 12 -26.92 -31.73 10.66
C LEU A 12 -28.10 -32.58 10.23
N ASN A 13 -28.71 -33.34 11.16
CA ASN A 13 -29.88 -34.17 10.91
C ASN A 13 -31.10 -33.37 10.41
N HIS A 14 -31.33 -32.20 11.00
CA HIS A 14 -32.39 -31.30 10.54
C HIS A 14 -32.13 -30.81 9.11
N THR A 15 -30.88 -30.45 8.82
CA THR A 15 -30.47 -29.94 7.49
C THR A 15 -30.56 -31.02 6.41
N THR A 16 -30.14 -32.26 6.70
CA THR A 16 -30.29 -33.40 5.77
C THR A 16 -31.75 -33.75 5.52
N HIS A 17 -32.62 -33.68 6.54
CA HIS A 17 -34.05 -33.90 6.35
C HIS A 17 -34.69 -32.85 5.41
N LEU A 18 -34.39 -31.56 5.63
CA LEU A 18 -34.87 -30.49 4.73
C LEU A 18 -34.36 -30.65 3.30
N LEU A 19 -33.11 -31.07 3.14
CA LEU A 19 -32.49 -31.31 1.85
C LEU A 19 -33.18 -32.46 1.10
N GLN A 20 -33.47 -33.56 1.78
CA GLN A 20 -34.17 -34.70 1.19
C GLN A 20 -35.60 -34.32 0.77
N ALA A 21 -36.33 -33.61 1.64
CA ALA A 21 -37.68 -33.13 1.33
C ALA A 21 -37.72 -32.23 0.08
N LEU A 22 -36.69 -31.40 -0.11
CA LEU A 22 -36.54 -30.62 -1.35
C LEU A 22 -36.28 -31.50 -2.55
N LEU A 23 -35.29 -32.40 -2.48
CA LEU A 23 -34.95 -33.28 -3.60
C LEU A 23 -36.16 -34.08 -4.10
N ASP A 24 -37.01 -34.55 -3.20
CA ASP A 24 -38.23 -35.31 -3.53
C ASP A 24 -39.32 -34.42 -4.15
N ALA A 25 -39.43 -33.16 -3.70
CA ALA A 25 -40.46 -32.22 -4.17
C ALA A 25 -40.07 -31.52 -5.49
N THR A 26 -38.79 -31.30 -5.75
CA THR A 26 -38.29 -30.50 -6.88
C THR A 26 -38.77 -31.00 -8.26
N PRO A 27 -38.77 -32.31 -8.56
CA PRO A 27 -39.26 -32.85 -9.83
C PRO A 27 -40.76 -32.61 -10.08
N ARG A 28 -41.53 -32.33 -9.02
CA ARG A 28 -42.99 -32.12 -9.08
C ARG A 28 -43.38 -30.67 -9.37
N ALA A 29 -42.41 -29.77 -9.56
CA ALA A 29 -42.67 -28.37 -9.87
C ALA A 29 -43.37 -28.21 -11.25
N HIS A 30 -44.47 -27.45 -11.29
CA HIS A 30 -45.14 -27.07 -12.53
C HIS A 30 -44.54 -25.80 -13.14
N HIS A 31 -44.12 -24.85 -12.30
CA HIS A 31 -43.51 -23.58 -12.69
C HIS A 31 -41.97 -23.63 -12.57
N PHE A 32 -41.25 -22.94 -13.47
CA PHE A 32 -39.78 -22.81 -13.44
C PHE A 32 -38.99 -24.14 -13.40
N LYS A 33 -39.50 -25.19 -14.07
CA LYS A 33 -38.92 -26.55 -14.08
C LYS A 33 -37.40 -26.60 -14.30
N SER A 34 -36.88 -25.82 -15.25
CA SER A 34 -35.44 -25.77 -15.53
C SER A 34 -34.62 -25.21 -14.37
N LYS A 35 -35.10 -24.15 -13.70
CA LYS A 35 -34.42 -23.54 -12.55
C LYS A 35 -34.44 -24.49 -11.35
N TRP A 36 -35.58 -25.12 -11.07
CA TRP A 36 -35.71 -26.12 -10.03
C TRP A 36 -34.86 -27.36 -10.30
N SER A 37 -34.76 -27.82 -11.55
CA SER A 37 -33.84 -28.89 -11.94
C SER A 37 -32.36 -28.51 -11.70
N SER A 38 -31.97 -27.26 -11.99
CA SER A 38 -30.64 -26.76 -11.65
C SER A 38 -30.40 -26.71 -10.13
N ILE A 39 -31.40 -26.28 -9.35
CA ILE A 39 -31.36 -26.30 -7.88
C ILE A 39 -31.24 -27.74 -7.36
N ALA A 40 -31.96 -28.71 -7.93
CA ALA A 40 -31.85 -30.11 -7.54
C ALA A 40 -30.42 -30.64 -7.70
N ALA A 41 -29.73 -30.32 -8.80
CA ALA A 41 -28.34 -30.70 -8.99
C ALA A 41 -27.41 -30.12 -7.89
N LYS A 42 -27.65 -28.87 -7.48
CA LYS A 42 -26.91 -28.23 -6.37
C LYS A 42 -27.21 -28.91 -5.03
N LEU A 43 -28.47 -29.27 -4.77
CA LEU A 43 -28.86 -30.00 -3.57
C LEU A 43 -28.22 -31.39 -3.50
N THR A 44 -28.12 -32.10 -4.63
CA THR A 44 -27.41 -33.39 -4.69
C THR A 44 -25.92 -33.22 -4.35
N SER A 45 -25.27 -32.16 -4.86
CA SER A 45 -23.89 -31.86 -4.49
C SER A 45 -23.75 -31.52 -3.00
N LEU A 46 -24.67 -30.72 -2.44
CA LEU A 46 -24.71 -30.42 -1.00
C LEU A 46 -24.86 -31.70 -0.15
N SER A 47 -25.73 -32.62 -0.57
CA SER A 47 -25.91 -33.91 0.10
C SER A 47 -24.58 -34.67 0.19
N SER A 48 -23.85 -34.77 -0.93
CA SER A 48 -22.56 -35.46 -0.97
C SER A 48 -21.52 -34.84 -0.04
N HIS A 49 -21.47 -33.50 0.06
CA HIS A 49 -20.55 -32.80 0.96
C HIS A 49 -20.97 -32.96 2.43
N LEU A 50 -22.27 -32.94 2.75
CA LEU A 50 -22.77 -33.16 4.11
C LEU A 50 -22.52 -34.59 4.60
N SER A 51 -22.60 -35.59 3.72
CA SER A 51 -22.21 -36.96 4.06
C SER A 51 -20.72 -37.10 4.42
N SER A 52 -19.86 -36.26 3.83
CA SER A 52 -18.44 -36.25 4.20
C SER A 52 -18.18 -35.65 5.59
N LEU A 53 -19.09 -34.82 6.09
CA LEU A 53 -19.07 -34.28 7.46
C LEU A 53 -19.54 -35.32 8.50
N SER A 54 -20.35 -36.30 8.11
CA SER A 54 -21.01 -37.24 9.03
C SER A 54 -20.20 -38.52 9.31
N SER A 55 -18.92 -38.60 8.97
CA SER A 55 -18.14 -39.84 9.16
C SER A 55 -17.97 -40.20 10.65
N PRO A 56 -18.05 -41.50 11.05
CA PRO A 56 -18.31 -41.90 12.44
C PRO A 56 -17.11 -41.79 13.41
N THR A 57 -15.99 -41.22 12.99
CA THR A 57 -14.69 -41.44 13.67
C THR A 57 -14.20 -40.32 14.58
N THR A 58 -15.00 -39.30 14.87
CA THR A 58 -14.59 -38.27 15.81
C THR A 58 -15.74 -37.92 16.73
N SER A 59 -15.55 -38.14 18.03
CA SER A 59 -16.19 -37.34 19.07
C SER A 59 -15.85 -35.88 18.80
N THR A 60 -16.66 -35.19 17.99
CA THR A 60 -16.36 -33.85 17.50
C THR A 60 -16.56 -32.83 18.63
N PRO A 61 -15.52 -32.12 19.09
CA PRO A 61 -15.73 -30.81 19.67
C PRO A 61 -16.42 -29.96 18.60
N THR A 62 -17.57 -29.38 18.95
CA THR A 62 -18.42 -28.61 18.06
C THR A 62 -17.64 -27.47 17.40
N ASN A 63 -17.52 -27.49 16.06
CA ASN A 63 -16.88 -26.38 15.38
C ASN A 63 -17.92 -25.26 15.19
N PRO A 64 -17.71 -24.05 15.74
CA PRO A 64 -18.69 -22.97 15.61
C PRO A 64 -18.95 -22.58 14.15
N LEU A 65 -17.98 -22.75 13.25
CA LEU A 65 -18.15 -22.46 11.82
C LEU A 65 -19.06 -23.47 11.11
N SER A 66 -18.95 -24.76 11.42
CA SER A 66 -19.83 -25.77 10.83
C SER A 66 -21.26 -25.59 11.32
N LEU A 67 -21.46 -25.27 12.61
CA LEU A 67 -22.77 -24.95 13.18
C LEU A 67 -23.43 -23.74 12.50
N ASP A 68 -22.70 -22.63 12.35
CA ASP A 68 -23.23 -21.44 11.69
C ASP A 68 -23.58 -21.69 10.22
N LEU A 69 -22.74 -22.47 9.53
CA LEU A 69 -22.97 -22.87 8.14
C LEU A 69 -24.22 -23.76 8.02
N LEU A 70 -24.37 -24.76 8.89
CA LEU A 70 -25.53 -25.64 8.93
C LEU A 70 -26.81 -24.85 9.23
N ARG A 71 -26.78 -23.91 10.18
CA ARG A 71 -27.92 -23.05 10.50
C ARG A 71 -28.30 -22.14 9.33
N SER A 72 -27.32 -21.55 8.64
CA SER A 72 -27.57 -20.70 7.47
C SER A 72 -28.09 -21.51 6.28
N LEU A 73 -27.60 -22.73 6.11
CA LEU A 73 -28.06 -23.68 5.10
C LEU A 73 -29.51 -24.11 5.39
N SER A 74 -29.84 -24.52 6.62
CA SER A 74 -31.20 -24.94 6.99
C SER A 74 -32.25 -23.84 6.76
N LEU A 75 -31.91 -22.57 7.05
CA LEU A 75 -32.75 -21.41 6.73
C LEU A 75 -32.95 -21.23 5.22
N THR A 76 -31.90 -21.49 4.43
CA THR A 76 -31.97 -21.40 2.96
C THR A 76 -32.83 -22.51 2.38
N LEU A 77 -32.68 -23.74 2.88
CA LEU A 77 -33.49 -24.89 2.48
C LEU A 77 -34.96 -24.71 2.88
N SER A 78 -35.24 -24.21 4.08
CA SER A 78 -36.60 -23.88 4.52
C SER A 78 -37.27 -22.82 3.63
N SER A 79 -36.50 -21.79 3.24
CA SER A 79 -36.96 -20.78 2.28
C SER A 79 -37.22 -21.37 0.89
N ALA A 80 -36.42 -22.35 0.47
CA ALA A 80 -36.61 -23.04 -0.80
C ALA A 80 -37.89 -23.88 -0.79
N LEU A 81 -38.18 -24.57 0.32
CA LEU A 81 -39.41 -25.36 0.48
C LEU A 81 -40.65 -24.48 0.43
N SER A 82 -40.63 -23.33 1.12
CA SER A 82 -41.76 -22.40 1.11
C SER A 82 -42.01 -21.80 -0.28
N LEU A 83 -40.95 -21.56 -1.07
CA LEU A 83 -41.07 -21.08 -2.46
C LEU A 83 -41.43 -22.17 -3.46
N LEU A 84 -41.03 -23.42 -3.20
CA LEU A 84 -41.38 -24.56 -4.04
C LEU A 84 -42.86 -24.92 -3.88
N THR A 85 -43.44 -24.79 -2.69
CA THR A 85 -44.83 -25.19 -2.40
C THR A 85 -45.86 -24.57 -3.35
N PRO A 86 -45.88 -23.25 -3.62
CA PRO A 86 -46.75 -22.65 -4.64
C PRO A 86 -46.44 -23.10 -6.07
N CYS A 87 -45.19 -23.46 -6.36
CA CYS A 87 -44.75 -23.92 -7.68
C CYS A 87 -45.21 -25.35 -8.01
N LEU A 88 -45.66 -26.12 -7.00
CA LEU A 88 -46.23 -27.46 -7.16
C LEU A 88 -47.69 -27.43 -7.64
N SER A 89 -48.38 -26.30 -7.52
CA SER A 89 -49.74 -26.13 -8.03
C SER A 89 -49.72 -25.66 -9.48
N PRO A 90 -50.66 -26.13 -10.33
CA PRO A 90 -50.87 -25.56 -11.67
C PRO A 90 -51.54 -24.18 -11.64
N SER A 91 -51.96 -23.68 -10.48
CA SER A 91 -52.59 -22.37 -10.31
C SER A 91 -51.61 -21.20 -10.57
N PRO A 92 -52.10 -20.01 -10.94
CA PRO A 92 -51.27 -18.81 -11.06
C PRO A 92 -50.48 -18.55 -9.77
N LEU A 93 -49.23 -18.10 -9.93
CA LEU A 93 -48.34 -17.83 -8.79
C LEU A 93 -48.85 -16.63 -7.97
N PRO A 94 -49.02 -16.77 -6.64
CA PRO A 94 -49.64 -15.74 -5.80
C PRO A 94 -48.85 -14.43 -5.72
N SER A 95 -47.51 -14.49 -5.84
CA SER A 95 -46.64 -13.30 -5.81
C SER A 95 -46.27 -12.77 -7.20
N GLY A 96 -46.82 -13.37 -8.27
CA GLY A 96 -46.48 -13.05 -9.65
C GLY A 96 -45.17 -13.68 -10.13
N LYS A 97 -45.10 -13.94 -11.45
CA LYS A 97 -44.01 -14.71 -12.09
C LYS A 97 -42.63 -14.06 -11.90
N LEU A 98 -42.50 -12.75 -12.07
CA LEU A 98 -41.20 -12.05 -11.98
C LEU A 98 -40.63 -12.07 -10.56
N LYS A 99 -41.48 -11.86 -9.55
CA LYS A 99 -41.04 -11.89 -8.15
C LYS A 99 -40.59 -13.29 -7.75
N THR A 100 -41.39 -14.32 -8.05
CA THR A 100 -41.01 -15.72 -7.81
C THR A 100 -39.73 -16.09 -8.56
N GLN A 101 -39.53 -15.62 -9.79
CA GLN A 101 -38.30 -15.85 -10.52
C GLN A 101 -37.08 -15.26 -9.81
N ASN A 102 -37.16 -14.00 -9.37
CA ASN A 102 -36.09 -13.34 -8.63
C ASN A 102 -35.79 -14.06 -7.30
N ASP A 103 -36.82 -14.50 -6.59
CA ASP A 103 -36.67 -15.22 -5.32
C ASP A 103 -36.02 -16.61 -5.53
N VAL A 104 -36.37 -17.32 -6.62
CA VAL A 104 -35.72 -18.58 -7.02
C VAL A 104 -34.26 -18.35 -7.40
N ASP A 105 -33.95 -17.29 -8.15
CA ASP A 105 -32.58 -16.93 -8.51
C ASP A 105 -31.73 -16.57 -7.27
N SER A 106 -32.33 -15.86 -6.31
CA SER A 106 -31.70 -15.54 -5.03
C SER A 106 -31.37 -16.80 -4.21
N ILE A 107 -32.30 -17.77 -4.15
CA ILE A 107 -32.03 -19.07 -3.51
C ILE A 107 -30.93 -19.82 -4.23
N SER A 108 -30.98 -19.88 -5.55
CA SER A 108 -29.95 -20.53 -6.37
C SER A 108 -28.56 -19.97 -6.06
N ALA A 109 -28.42 -18.64 -5.99
CA ALA A 109 -27.17 -17.97 -5.64
C ALA A 109 -26.73 -18.20 -4.18
N ARG A 110 -27.68 -18.29 -3.23
CA ARG A 110 -27.39 -18.64 -1.83
C ARG A 110 -26.89 -20.08 -1.70
N LEU A 111 -27.47 -21.02 -2.45
CA LEU A 111 -27.02 -22.41 -2.47
C LEU A 111 -25.61 -22.55 -3.06
N ASP A 112 -25.28 -21.79 -4.13
CA ASP A 112 -23.91 -21.75 -4.66
C ASP A 112 -22.92 -21.24 -3.61
N ARG A 113 -23.30 -20.23 -2.82
CA ARG A 113 -22.48 -19.73 -1.72
C ARG A 113 -22.26 -20.81 -0.65
N HIS A 114 -23.32 -21.49 -0.21
CA HIS A 114 -23.20 -22.58 0.76
C HIS A 114 -22.35 -23.73 0.26
N LEU A 115 -22.45 -24.10 -1.02
CA LEU A 115 -21.59 -25.10 -1.65
C LEU A 115 -20.11 -24.69 -1.58
N ASN A 116 -19.81 -23.44 -1.92
CA ASN A 116 -18.46 -22.90 -1.84
C ASN A 116 -17.96 -22.85 -0.39
N ASP A 117 -18.78 -22.42 0.56
CA ASP A 117 -18.42 -22.33 1.97
C ASP A 117 -18.15 -23.72 2.59
N LEU A 118 -19.00 -24.71 2.28
CA LEU A 118 -18.78 -26.13 2.63
C LEU A 118 -17.49 -26.66 2.00
N HIS A 119 -17.24 -26.35 0.73
CA HIS A 119 -16.01 -26.77 0.07
C HIS A 119 -14.76 -26.17 0.74
N VAL A 120 -14.79 -24.88 1.10
CA VAL A 120 -13.70 -24.22 1.83
C VAL A 120 -13.49 -24.86 3.19
N LEU A 121 -14.57 -25.16 3.93
CA LEU A 121 -14.49 -25.80 5.25
C LEU A 121 -13.89 -27.21 5.17
N LEU A 122 -14.31 -28.03 4.19
CA LEU A 122 -13.79 -29.38 4.00
C LEU A 122 -12.31 -29.36 3.58
N LYS A 123 -11.94 -28.44 2.69
CA LYS A 123 -10.57 -28.32 2.18
C LYS A 123 -9.60 -27.71 3.19
N SER A 124 -10.08 -26.90 4.14
CA SER A 124 -9.22 -26.25 5.12
C SER A 124 -8.61 -27.24 6.11
N GLY A 125 -9.21 -28.42 6.31
CA GLY A 125 -8.74 -29.41 7.28
C GLY A 125 -8.88 -28.97 8.74
N VAL A 126 -9.59 -27.87 9.00
CA VAL A 126 -9.86 -27.35 10.37
C VAL A 126 -10.71 -28.33 11.18
N LEU A 127 -11.46 -29.22 10.52
CA LEU A 127 -12.29 -30.24 11.15
C LEU A 127 -11.52 -31.49 11.61
N HIS A 128 -10.28 -31.69 11.16
CA HIS A 128 -9.50 -32.91 11.41
C HIS A 128 -8.31 -32.70 12.36
N ASP A 129 -8.11 -31.48 12.87
CA ASP A 129 -6.88 -31.10 13.59
C ASP A 129 -6.74 -31.67 15.01
N ASP A 130 -7.82 -32.21 15.61
CA ASP A 130 -7.80 -32.68 17.00
C ASP A 130 -7.45 -34.17 17.19
N ALA A 131 -7.33 -34.97 16.13
CA ALA A 131 -7.21 -36.43 16.28
C ALA A 131 -5.78 -37.01 16.26
N VAL A 132 -4.73 -36.23 15.93
CA VAL A 132 -3.36 -36.79 15.75
C VAL A 132 -2.22 -35.93 16.33
N SER A 133 -2.38 -35.28 17.49
CA SER A 133 -1.24 -34.63 18.17
C SER A 133 -0.85 -35.31 19.50
N VAL A 134 -0.24 -36.51 19.39
CA VAL A 134 0.52 -37.16 20.49
C VAL A 134 2.03 -36.87 20.35
N SER A 135 2.41 -35.72 19.78
CA SER A 135 3.81 -35.26 19.76
C SER A 135 3.88 -33.79 20.18
N PRO A 136 4.98 -33.34 20.80
CA PRO A 136 5.12 -31.94 21.20
C PRO A 136 5.12 -31.11 19.94
N SER A 137 3.98 -30.48 19.62
CA SER A 137 3.83 -29.68 18.41
C SER A 137 4.89 -28.58 18.44
N SER A 138 5.69 -28.50 17.38
CA SER A 138 6.61 -27.39 17.26
C SER A 138 5.77 -26.10 17.24
N LYS A 139 6.24 -25.01 17.87
CA LYS A 139 5.51 -23.72 17.87
C LYS A 139 5.01 -23.32 16.46
N ARG A 140 5.78 -23.69 15.43
CA ARG A 140 5.48 -23.48 14.01
C ARG A 140 4.23 -24.23 13.52
N ASP A 141 3.99 -25.44 14.01
CA ASP A 141 2.82 -26.24 13.64
C ASP A 141 1.54 -25.67 14.25
N SER A 142 1.63 -25.21 15.51
CA SER A 142 0.54 -24.47 16.17
C SER A 142 0.17 -23.20 15.41
N THR A 143 1.16 -22.37 15.04
CA THR A 143 0.91 -21.15 14.25
C THR A 143 0.31 -21.46 12.88
N ARG A 144 0.69 -22.58 12.25
CA ARG A 144 0.11 -22.98 10.97
C ARG A 144 -1.36 -23.38 11.10
N ALA A 145 -1.69 -24.16 12.12
CA ALA A 145 -3.06 -24.55 12.42
C ALA A 145 -3.92 -23.31 12.74
N GLU A 146 -3.39 -22.40 13.57
CA GLU A 146 -4.05 -21.14 13.92
C GLU A 146 -4.28 -20.25 12.69
N ALA A 147 -3.24 -20.00 11.87
CA ALA A 147 -3.38 -19.19 10.66
C ALA A 147 -4.43 -19.77 9.70
N ARG A 148 -4.46 -21.10 9.55
CA ARG A 148 -5.45 -21.80 8.71
C ARG A 148 -6.87 -21.68 9.25
N ASN A 149 -7.05 -21.79 10.57
CA ASN A 149 -8.34 -21.56 11.22
C ASN A 149 -8.83 -20.12 10.99
N LEU A 150 -7.96 -19.14 11.22
CA LEU A 150 -8.27 -17.72 11.02
C LEU A 150 -8.62 -17.40 9.56
N ILE A 151 -7.85 -17.92 8.60
CA ILE A 151 -8.14 -17.75 7.16
C ILE A 151 -9.50 -18.36 6.80
N THR A 152 -9.82 -19.53 7.34
CA THR A 152 -11.13 -20.17 7.11
C THR A 152 -12.26 -19.30 7.65
N ARG A 153 -12.14 -18.80 8.90
CA ARG A 153 -13.10 -17.86 9.49
C ARG A 153 -13.27 -16.60 8.65
N LEU A 154 -12.18 -16.06 8.09
CA LEU A 154 -12.21 -14.88 7.23
C LEU A 154 -12.95 -15.12 5.90
N GLN A 155 -13.01 -16.35 5.42
CA GLN A 155 -13.74 -16.69 4.20
C GLN A 155 -15.24 -16.89 4.47
N ILE A 156 -15.57 -17.78 5.41
CA ILE A 156 -16.94 -18.30 5.56
C ILE A 156 -17.67 -17.81 6.83
N GLY A 157 -16.98 -17.13 7.75
CA GLY A 157 -17.56 -16.71 9.02
C GLY A 157 -18.60 -15.59 8.91
N THR A 158 -19.35 -15.38 10.00
CA THR A 158 -20.21 -14.21 10.18
C THR A 158 -19.41 -12.91 10.18
N VAL A 159 -20.06 -11.75 10.07
CA VAL A 159 -19.37 -10.44 10.11
C VAL A 159 -18.57 -10.29 11.41
N GLU A 160 -19.15 -10.67 12.55
CA GLU A 160 -18.50 -10.64 13.86
C GLU A 160 -17.32 -11.61 13.93
N SER A 161 -17.50 -12.84 13.42
CA SER A 161 -16.43 -13.84 13.37
C SER A 161 -15.28 -13.40 12.46
N LYS A 162 -15.57 -12.75 11.33
CA LYS A 162 -14.56 -12.18 10.42
C LYS A 162 -13.79 -11.04 11.08
N ASN A 163 -14.48 -10.14 11.79
CA ASN A 163 -13.84 -9.07 12.55
C ASN A 163 -12.89 -9.63 13.61
N SER A 164 -13.38 -10.53 14.46
CA SER A 164 -12.56 -11.17 15.49
C SER A 164 -11.40 -11.97 14.88
N ALA A 165 -11.60 -12.66 13.76
CA ALA A 165 -10.54 -13.41 13.09
C ALA A 165 -9.47 -12.48 12.50
N MET A 166 -9.88 -11.32 11.98
CA MET A 166 -8.96 -10.31 11.49
C MET A 166 -8.13 -9.70 12.63
N ASP A 167 -8.74 -9.46 13.79
CA ASP A 167 -8.02 -8.96 14.97
C ASP A 167 -6.98 -9.97 15.46
N SER A 168 -7.34 -11.25 15.57
CA SER A 168 -6.40 -12.32 15.90
C SER A 168 -5.30 -12.49 14.84
N LEU A 169 -5.66 -12.38 13.55
CA LEU A 169 -4.68 -12.44 12.46
C LEU A 169 -3.68 -11.28 12.55
N LEU A 170 -4.15 -10.07 12.84
CA LEU A 170 -3.28 -8.91 13.00
C LEU A 170 -2.29 -9.10 14.16
N THR A 171 -2.74 -9.64 15.30
CA THR A 171 -1.85 -10.00 16.41
C THR A 171 -0.80 -11.01 15.96
N LEU A 172 -1.21 -12.10 15.32
CA LEU A 172 -0.30 -13.14 14.81
C LEU A 172 0.74 -12.58 13.84
N LEU A 173 0.35 -11.66 12.95
CA LEU A 173 1.24 -11.02 11.97
C LEU A 173 2.18 -9.96 12.58
N GLN A 174 1.89 -9.46 13.78
CA GLN A 174 2.71 -8.47 14.47
C GLN A 174 3.80 -9.09 15.35
N GLU A 175 3.62 -10.34 15.78
CA GLU A 175 4.54 -11.03 16.69
C GLU A 175 5.89 -11.39 16.05
N ASP A 176 5.89 -12.00 14.86
CA ASP A 176 7.11 -12.49 14.19
C ASP A 176 6.92 -12.49 12.66
N ASP A 177 7.96 -12.10 11.92
CA ASP A 177 8.01 -12.21 10.45
C ASP A 177 7.85 -13.67 9.99
N LYS A 178 8.25 -14.65 10.80
CA LYS A 178 7.98 -16.08 10.51
C LYS A 178 6.50 -16.39 10.49
N ASN A 179 5.70 -15.78 11.37
CA ASN A 179 4.25 -15.96 11.39
C ASN A 179 3.61 -15.38 10.12
N VAL A 180 4.13 -14.25 9.64
CA VAL A 180 3.75 -13.66 8.34
C VAL A 180 3.98 -14.66 7.22
N LEU A 181 5.16 -15.27 7.14
CA LEU A 181 5.47 -16.27 6.11
C LEU A 181 4.59 -17.51 6.21
N ILE A 182 4.26 -17.96 7.41
CA ILE A 182 3.34 -19.09 7.62
C ILE A 182 1.94 -18.72 7.10
N ALA A 183 1.40 -17.56 7.47
CA ALA A 183 0.09 -17.10 7.01
C ALA A 183 0.05 -16.92 5.48
N VAL A 184 1.11 -16.38 4.89
CA VAL A 184 1.25 -16.26 3.43
C VAL A 184 1.26 -17.63 2.76
N ALA A 185 2.02 -18.59 3.30
CA ALA A 185 2.03 -19.96 2.79
C ALA A 185 0.68 -20.68 2.95
N GLN A 186 -0.15 -20.29 3.91
CA GLN A 186 -1.53 -20.77 4.06
C GLN A 186 -2.53 -20.05 3.14
N GLY A 187 -2.09 -19.08 2.31
CA GLY A 187 -2.96 -18.40 1.36
C GLY A 187 -3.74 -17.22 1.92
N VAL A 188 -3.21 -16.52 2.92
CA VAL A 188 -3.87 -15.34 3.51
C VAL A 188 -4.05 -14.19 2.50
N VAL A 189 -3.11 -14.00 1.57
CA VAL A 189 -3.09 -12.82 0.67
C VAL A 189 -4.34 -12.74 -0.23
N PRO A 190 -4.72 -13.76 -1.01
CA PRO A 190 -5.94 -13.72 -1.81
C PRO A 190 -7.21 -13.47 -0.98
N VAL A 191 -7.22 -13.94 0.27
CA VAL A 191 -8.35 -13.74 1.20
C VAL A 191 -8.43 -12.28 1.61
N LEU A 192 -7.29 -11.67 1.97
CA LEU A 192 -7.22 -10.23 2.29
C LEU A 192 -7.63 -9.37 1.09
N VAL A 193 -7.18 -9.68 -0.12
CA VAL A 193 -7.56 -8.88 -1.32
C VAL A 193 -9.07 -8.88 -1.54
N ARG A 194 -9.74 -10.04 -1.42
CA ARG A 194 -11.21 -10.13 -1.51
C ARG A 194 -11.92 -9.35 -0.40
N LEU A 195 -11.34 -9.28 0.80
CA LEU A 195 -11.94 -8.50 1.90
C LEU A 195 -11.86 -6.99 1.68
N LEU A 196 -11.08 -6.50 0.71
CA LEU A 196 -11.07 -5.09 0.32
C LEU A 196 -12.22 -4.70 -0.63
N ASP A 197 -13.00 -5.66 -1.13
CA ASP A 197 -14.08 -5.41 -2.08
C ASP A 197 -15.18 -4.50 -1.50
N CYS A 198 -15.97 -3.88 -2.39
CA CYS A 198 -16.98 -2.87 -2.03
C CYS A 198 -17.99 -3.31 -0.96
N SER A 199 -18.22 -4.62 -0.81
CA SER A 199 -19.20 -5.19 0.11
C SER A 199 -18.76 -5.29 1.56
N SER A 200 -17.48 -5.08 1.89
CA SER A 200 -17.00 -5.14 3.28
C SER A 200 -17.21 -3.81 4.02
N SER A 201 -17.38 -3.92 5.34
CA SER A 201 -17.50 -2.74 6.20
C SER A 201 -16.20 -1.93 6.19
N PHE A 202 -16.32 -0.63 6.46
CA PHE A 202 -15.16 0.27 6.52
C PHE A 202 -14.10 -0.24 7.51
N GLU A 203 -14.52 -0.69 8.70
CA GLU A 203 -13.63 -1.25 9.72
C GLU A 203 -12.84 -2.48 9.23
N VAL A 204 -13.50 -3.42 8.55
CA VAL A 204 -12.83 -4.60 7.98
C VAL A 204 -11.79 -4.19 6.96
N LYS A 205 -12.08 -3.19 6.11
CA LYS A 205 -11.12 -2.71 5.10
C LYS A 205 -9.88 -2.13 5.75
N GLU A 206 -10.02 -1.30 6.77
CA GLU A 206 -8.86 -0.71 7.46
C GLU A 206 -7.98 -1.77 8.12
N LYS A 207 -8.60 -2.74 8.82
CA LYS A 207 -7.88 -3.88 9.41
C LYS A 207 -7.20 -4.75 8.34
N THR A 208 -7.87 -4.98 7.22
CA THR A 208 -7.34 -5.74 6.08
C THR A 208 -6.13 -5.04 5.45
N VAL A 209 -6.20 -3.73 5.25
CA VAL A 209 -5.06 -2.94 4.74
C VAL A 209 -3.91 -2.96 5.73
N ASN A 210 -4.19 -2.92 7.04
CA ASN A 210 -3.15 -3.08 8.06
C ASN A 210 -2.45 -4.45 7.92
N ALA A 211 -3.21 -5.54 7.78
CA ALA A 211 -2.66 -6.87 7.58
C ALA A 211 -1.79 -6.95 6.30
N ILE A 212 -2.27 -6.40 5.18
CA ILE A 212 -1.52 -6.33 3.92
C ILE A 212 -0.24 -5.50 4.10
N SER A 213 -0.31 -4.39 4.84
CA SER A 213 0.88 -3.57 5.11
C SER A 213 1.95 -4.34 5.90
N ARG A 214 1.55 -5.19 6.85
CA ARG A 214 2.46 -6.10 7.57
C ARG A 214 3.07 -7.14 6.64
N VAL A 215 2.27 -7.77 5.78
CA VAL A 215 2.76 -8.70 4.76
C VAL A 215 3.74 -8.02 3.79
N SER A 216 3.51 -6.75 3.45
CA SER A 216 4.36 -5.99 2.54
C SER A 216 5.71 -5.57 3.14
N ALA A 217 5.79 -5.52 4.47
CA ALA A 217 7.01 -5.15 5.19
C ALA A 217 8.06 -6.28 5.18
N VAL A 218 7.63 -7.53 4.98
CA VAL A 218 8.51 -8.70 4.90
C VAL A 218 8.93 -8.92 3.44
N ASP A 219 10.23 -8.78 3.15
CA ASP A 219 10.76 -8.87 1.78
C ASP A 219 10.41 -10.18 1.07
N SER A 220 10.49 -11.29 1.79
CA SER A 220 10.22 -12.64 1.25
C SER A 220 8.77 -12.87 0.84
N SER A 221 7.80 -12.07 1.30
CA SER A 221 6.37 -12.21 0.92
C SER A 221 5.89 -11.23 -0.15
N LYS A 222 6.70 -10.23 -0.52
CA LYS A 222 6.29 -9.20 -1.50
C LYS A 222 5.87 -9.77 -2.85
N HIS A 223 6.50 -10.85 -3.30
CA HIS A 223 6.18 -11.50 -4.57
C HIS A 223 4.72 -11.98 -4.65
N VAL A 224 4.12 -12.38 -3.53
CA VAL A 224 2.71 -12.81 -3.47
C VAL A 224 1.77 -11.62 -3.63
N LEU A 225 2.11 -10.47 -3.02
CA LEU A 225 1.34 -9.23 -3.21
C LEU A 225 1.42 -8.72 -4.66
N ILE A 226 2.59 -8.84 -5.28
CA ILE A 226 2.79 -8.46 -6.69
C ILE A 226 1.96 -9.36 -7.61
N ALA A 227 1.79 -10.65 -7.27
CA ALA A 227 0.98 -11.58 -8.04
C ALA A 227 -0.52 -11.23 -8.06
N GLU A 228 -1.05 -10.56 -7.03
CA GLU A 228 -2.42 -10.03 -7.00
C GLU A 228 -2.61 -8.84 -7.97
N GLY A 229 -1.50 -8.22 -8.38
CA GLY A 229 -1.44 -7.25 -9.46
C GLY A 229 -2.39 -6.05 -9.30
N LEU A 230 -3.12 -5.75 -10.38
CA LEU A 230 -3.96 -4.55 -10.47
C LEU A 230 -5.16 -4.57 -9.53
N VAL A 231 -5.63 -5.75 -9.08
CA VAL A 231 -6.78 -5.84 -8.18
C VAL A 231 -6.43 -5.25 -6.82
N LEU A 232 -5.31 -5.69 -6.25
CA LEU A 232 -4.79 -5.13 -5.00
C LEU A 232 -4.49 -3.64 -5.14
N LEU A 233 -3.82 -3.24 -6.22
CA LEU A 233 -3.49 -1.84 -6.50
C LEU A 233 -4.73 -0.94 -6.50
N ASN A 234 -5.79 -1.33 -7.21
CA ASN A 234 -7.03 -0.55 -7.29
C ASN A 234 -7.70 -0.40 -5.91
N ASN A 235 -7.74 -1.46 -5.13
CA ASN A 235 -8.33 -1.42 -3.79
C ASN A 235 -7.49 -0.54 -2.83
N LEU A 236 -6.16 -0.59 -2.92
CA LEU A 236 -5.29 0.29 -2.13
C LEU A 236 -5.44 1.76 -2.50
N LEU A 237 -5.51 2.11 -3.80
CA LEU A 237 -5.72 3.50 -4.22
C LEU A 237 -7.02 4.10 -3.68
N ARG A 238 -8.11 3.31 -3.67
CA ARG A 238 -9.37 3.74 -3.07
C ARG A 238 -9.24 4.03 -1.58
N VAL A 239 -8.44 3.26 -0.85
CA VAL A 239 -8.17 3.51 0.58
C VAL A 239 -7.28 4.74 0.77
N VAL A 240 -6.33 4.98 -0.12
CA VAL A 240 -5.52 6.22 -0.15
C VAL A 240 -6.43 7.44 -0.31
N GLU A 241 -7.43 7.37 -1.19
CA GLU A 241 -8.40 8.46 -1.42
C GLU A 241 -9.33 8.67 -0.22
N SER A 242 -10.00 7.63 0.27
CA SER A 242 -11.14 7.77 1.20
C SER A 242 -10.95 7.17 2.60
N GLY A 243 -9.79 6.60 2.92
CA GLY A 243 -9.51 5.98 4.22
C GLY A 243 -9.26 6.98 5.36
N SER A 244 -9.25 6.50 6.61
CA SER A 244 -8.75 7.29 7.74
C SER A 244 -7.26 7.57 7.61
N GLY A 245 -6.71 8.50 8.42
CA GLY A 245 -5.28 8.80 8.41
C GLY A 245 -4.38 7.56 8.61
N VAL A 246 -4.78 6.64 9.50
CA VAL A 246 -4.06 5.39 9.73
C VAL A 246 -4.19 4.44 8.55
N ALA A 247 -5.40 4.29 7.99
CA ALA A 247 -5.63 3.43 6.84
C ALA A 247 -4.88 3.92 5.59
N ARG A 248 -4.85 5.24 5.35
CA ARG A 248 -4.06 5.86 4.28
C ARG A 248 -2.57 5.60 4.44
N GLU A 249 -2.03 5.73 5.65
CA GLU A 249 -0.64 5.39 5.94
C GLU A 249 -0.35 3.91 5.61
N LYS A 250 -1.16 2.98 6.13
CA LYS A 250 -0.98 1.55 5.88
C LYS A 250 -1.14 1.20 4.40
N ALA A 251 -2.06 1.87 3.69
CA ALA A 251 -2.22 1.73 2.26
C ALA A 251 -0.98 2.20 1.50
N CYS A 252 -0.36 3.32 1.88
CA CYS A 252 0.90 3.79 1.29
C CYS A 252 2.05 2.78 1.51
N ILE A 253 2.16 2.21 2.72
CA ILE A 253 3.15 1.18 3.04
C ILE A 253 2.96 -0.05 2.14
N ALA A 254 1.72 -0.51 1.98
CA ALA A 254 1.41 -1.63 1.08
C ALA A 254 1.67 -1.28 -0.39
N LEU A 255 1.28 -0.09 -0.83
CA LEU A 255 1.40 0.38 -2.21
C LEU A 255 2.87 0.46 -2.65
N LYS A 256 3.78 0.81 -1.73
CA LYS A 256 5.24 0.79 -1.95
C LYS A 256 5.75 -0.58 -2.43
N ALA A 257 5.14 -1.70 -2.03
CA ALA A 257 5.56 -3.00 -2.54
C ALA A 257 5.26 -3.16 -4.04
N LEU A 258 4.27 -2.44 -4.56
CA LEU A 258 3.77 -2.52 -5.93
C LEU A 258 4.41 -1.50 -6.88
N THR A 259 5.18 -0.52 -6.38
CA THR A 259 5.80 0.54 -7.20
C THR A 259 7.06 0.11 -7.98
N HIS A 260 7.44 -1.17 -7.94
CA HIS A 260 8.65 -1.68 -8.60
C HIS A 260 8.44 -2.12 -10.06
N SER A 261 7.22 -1.95 -10.60
CA SER A 261 6.89 -2.27 -12.00
C SER A 261 6.43 -1.01 -12.73
N ARG A 262 6.90 -0.86 -13.97
CA ARG A 262 6.51 0.22 -14.88
C ARG A 262 5.00 0.23 -15.12
N GLU A 263 4.40 -0.94 -15.30
CA GLU A 263 2.97 -1.13 -15.52
C GLU A 263 2.15 -0.63 -14.32
N ASN A 264 2.60 -0.97 -13.11
CA ASN A 264 1.96 -0.51 -11.88
C ASN A 264 2.14 1.01 -11.68
N ALA A 265 3.33 1.55 -11.97
CA ALA A 265 3.57 2.99 -11.90
C ALA A 265 2.62 3.76 -12.83
N ARG A 266 2.52 3.33 -14.09
CA ARG A 266 1.57 3.89 -15.07
C ARG A 266 0.12 3.76 -14.61
N ALA A 267 -0.26 2.63 -14.02
CA ALA A 267 -1.61 2.42 -13.48
C ALA A 267 -1.92 3.38 -12.32
N ILE A 268 -0.96 3.64 -11.44
CA ILE A 268 -1.11 4.60 -10.34
C ILE A 268 -1.25 6.04 -10.88
N GLY A 269 -0.39 6.45 -11.81
CA GLY A 269 -0.44 7.79 -12.42
C GLY A 269 -1.76 8.05 -13.13
N SER A 270 -2.18 7.15 -14.03
CA SER A 270 -3.41 7.28 -14.82
C SER A 270 -4.72 7.25 -14.02
N ARG A 271 -4.68 6.80 -12.76
CA ARG A 271 -5.84 6.72 -11.87
C ARG A 271 -5.89 7.85 -10.85
N GLY A 272 -5.10 8.90 -11.02
CA GLY A 272 -5.05 10.03 -10.09
C GLY A 272 -4.32 9.73 -8.78
N GLY A 273 -3.60 8.60 -8.68
CA GLY A 273 -2.93 8.20 -7.46
C GLY A 273 -1.83 9.18 -7.04
N ILE A 274 -1.17 9.87 -7.99
CA ILE A 274 -0.21 10.95 -7.67
C ILE A 274 -0.90 12.11 -6.94
N SER A 275 -2.05 12.56 -7.42
CA SER A 275 -2.85 13.61 -6.76
C SER A 275 -3.21 13.21 -5.33
N SER A 276 -3.70 11.98 -5.13
CA SER A 276 -4.08 11.49 -3.80
C SER A 276 -2.89 11.38 -2.84
N LEU A 277 -1.73 10.93 -3.33
CA LEU A 277 -0.51 10.85 -2.53
C LEU A 277 0.04 12.23 -2.17
N LEU A 278 -0.06 13.21 -3.08
CA LEU A 278 0.32 14.60 -2.82
C LEU A 278 -0.60 15.25 -1.77
N ALA A 279 -1.90 14.99 -1.83
CA ALA A 279 -2.84 15.45 -0.80
C ALA A 279 -2.50 14.90 0.59
N ILE A 280 -2.02 13.66 0.69
CA ILE A 280 -1.50 13.10 1.96
C ILE A 280 -0.22 13.81 2.39
N CYS A 281 0.67 14.17 1.46
CA CYS A 281 1.87 14.93 1.78
C CYS A 281 1.54 16.31 2.37
N GLU A 282 0.46 16.97 1.91
CA GLU A 282 0.05 18.28 2.41
C GLU A 282 -0.66 18.22 3.77
N ALA A 283 -1.63 17.30 3.94
CA ALA A 283 -2.56 17.32 5.07
C ALA A 283 -2.52 16.07 5.97
N GLY A 284 -1.64 15.11 5.68
CA GLY A 284 -1.52 13.87 6.43
C GLY A 284 -0.87 14.01 7.81
N THR A 285 -0.95 12.95 8.61
CA THR A 285 -0.11 12.80 9.81
C THR A 285 1.37 12.70 9.41
N PRO A 286 2.33 13.04 10.31
CA PRO A 286 3.76 12.97 10.01
C PRO A 286 4.24 11.61 9.45
N SER A 287 3.64 10.52 9.94
CA SER A 287 3.93 9.16 9.47
C SER A 287 3.34 8.90 8.08
N SER A 288 2.09 9.31 7.83
CA SER A 288 1.45 9.18 6.52
C SER A 288 2.12 10.03 5.44
N GLN A 289 2.58 11.24 5.77
CA GLN A 289 3.36 12.10 4.86
C GLN A 289 4.64 11.41 4.41
N ALA A 290 5.39 10.82 5.35
CA ALA A 290 6.61 10.09 5.02
C ALA A 290 6.33 8.85 4.15
N ALA A 291 5.27 8.09 4.45
CA ALA A 291 4.88 6.93 3.66
C ALA A 291 4.45 7.32 2.23
N ALA A 292 3.63 8.37 2.08
CA ALA A 292 3.19 8.86 0.78
C ALA A 292 4.35 9.41 -0.06
N ALA A 293 5.23 10.22 0.56
CA ALA A 293 6.44 10.72 -0.09
C ALA A 293 7.37 9.58 -0.54
N ARG A 294 7.46 8.49 0.22
CA ARG A 294 8.25 7.31 -0.16
C ARG A 294 7.71 6.66 -1.43
N VAL A 295 6.39 6.53 -1.56
CA VAL A 295 5.71 6.00 -2.76
C VAL A 295 5.97 6.93 -3.95
N LEU A 296 5.77 8.25 -3.78
CA LEU A 296 6.06 9.24 -4.83
C LEU A 296 7.52 9.17 -5.30
N ARG A 297 8.47 9.03 -4.37
CA ARG A 297 9.88 8.83 -4.70
C ARG A 297 10.11 7.58 -5.56
N ASP A 298 9.48 6.45 -5.24
CA ASP A 298 9.63 5.24 -6.08
C ASP A 298 8.98 5.43 -7.46
N LEU A 299 7.83 6.10 -7.53
CA LEU A 299 7.15 6.40 -8.80
C LEU A 299 7.95 7.37 -9.68
N SER A 300 8.64 8.33 -9.10
CA SER A 300 9.43 9.33 -9.84
C SER A 300 10.62 8.75 -10.63
N LEU A 301 10.94 7.46 -10.45
CA LEU A 301 11.93 6.74 -11.26
C LEU A 301 11.42 6.37 -12.66
N PHE A 302 10.11 6.48 -12.90
CA PHE A 302 9.47 6.10 -14.14
C PHE A 302 9.04 7.35 -14.93
N ASP A 303 9.53 7.48 -16.17
CA ASP A 303 9.20 8.63 -17.01
C ASP A 303 7.71 8.69 -17.37
N GLU A 304 7.01 7.55 -17.38
CA GLU A 304 5.59 7.44 -17.75
C GLU A 304 4.65 8.20 -16.83
N VAL A 305 5.07 8.50 -15.60
CA VAL A 305 4.27 9.24 -14.62
C VAL A 305 4.74 10.68 -14.42
N LYS A 306 5.83 11.07 -15.09
CA LYS A 306 6.45 12.40 -14.90
C LYS A 306 5.50 13.53 -15.28
N GLU A 307 4.72 13.37 -16.35
CA GLU A 307 3.69 14.35 -16.74
C GLU A 307 2.65 14.54 -15.63
N ASN A 308 2.21 13.46 -14.98
CA ASN A 308 1.27 13.56 -13.86
C ASN A 308 1.85 14.35 -12.67
N PHE A 309 3.15 14.21 -12.38
CA PHE A 309 3.81 15.04 -11.35
C PHE A 309 3.80 16.53 -11.71
N ILE A 310 3.94 16.86 -12.99
CA ILE A 310 3.94 18.25 -13.49
C ILE A 310 2.54 18.84 -13.41
N GLU A 311 1.54 18.10 -13.91
CA GLU A 311 0.13 18.50 -13.90
C GLU A 311 -0.39 18.77 -12.48
N GLU A 312 -0.01 17.93 -11.51
CA GLU A 312 -0.40 18.05 -10.11
C GLU A 312 0.47 19.03 -9.30
N ASN A 313 1.32 19.83 -9.95
CA ASN A 313 2.23 20.80 -9.30
C ASN A 313 3.07 20.20 -8.15
N ALA A 314 3.51 18.95 -8.31
CA ALA A 314 4.14 18.18 -7.24
C ALA A 314 5.37 18.87 -6.62
N LEU A 315 6.14 19.63 -7.42
CA LEU A 315 7.35 20.29 -6.96
C LEU A 315 7.09 21.22 -5.77
N ARG A 316 6.01 22.00 -5.80
CA ARG A 316 5.66 22.93 -4.72
C ARG A 316 5.40 22.16 -3.43
N ILE A 317 4.60 21.10 -3.50
CA ILE A 317 4.22 20.27 -2.36
C ILE A 317 5.45 19.58 -1.75
N LEU A 318 6.31 19.02 -2.61
CA LEU A 318 7.55 18.37 -2.18
C LEU A 318 8.53 19.36 -1.53
N LEU A 319 8.60 20.60 -2.01
CA LEU A 319 9.41 21.67 -1.40
C LEU A 319 8.85 22.11 -0.05
N THR A 320 7.53 22.23 0.08
CA THR A 320 6.90 22.46 1.39
C THR A 320 7.21 21.32 2.36
N LEU A 321 7.11 20.07 1.91
CA LEU A 321 7.43 18.91 2.73
C LEU A 321 8.92 18.87 3.13
N LEU A 322 9.82 19.30 2.26
CA LEU A 322 11.24 19.47 2.57
C LEU A 322 11.45 20.54 3.66
N ALA A 323 10.68 21.63 3.64
CA ALA A 323 10.84 22.73 4.59
C ALA A 323 10.31 22.40 6.00
N SER A 324 9.22 21.63 6.11
CA SER A 324 8.51 21.44 7.40
C SER A 324 8.22 19.98 7.79
N GLY A 325 8.57 19.01 6.94
CA GLY A 325 8.31 17.60 7.19
C GLY A 325 9.21 16.98 8.26
N THR A 326 8.91 15.73 8.65
CA THR A 326 9.83 14.91 9.45
C THR A 326 11.08 14.57 8.66
N SER A 327 12.17 14.19 9.34
CA SER A 327 13.42 13.78 8.67
C SER A 327 13.19 12.74 7.55
N LEU A 328 12.32 11.74 7.81
CA LEU A 328 11.98 10.72 6.81
C LEU A 328 11.11 11.28 5.66
N ALA A 329 10.20 12.21 5.93
CA ALA A 329 9.42 12.85 4.88
C ALA A 329 10.28 13.75 4.00
N GLN A 330 11.19 14.52 4.61
CA GLN A 330 12.16 15.37 3.92
C GLN A 330 13.09 14.53 3.03
N GLU A 331 13.62 13.42 3.55
CA GLU A 331 14.42 12.45 2.78
C GLU A 331 13.72 11.99 1.50
N ASN A 332 12.47 11.56 1.65
CA ASN A 332 11.70 11.05 0.54
C ASN A 332 11.36 12.16 -0.46
N ALA A 333 11.06 13.37 0.02
CA ALA A 333 10.84 14.53 -0.83
C ALA A 333 12.09 14.89 -1.65
N ILE A 334 13.27 14.92 -1.03
CA ILE A 334 14.55 15.18 -1.72
C ILE A 334 14.80 14.14 -2.80
N GLY A 335 14.64 12.85 -2.46
CA GLY A 335 14.82 11.77 -3.43
C GLY A 335 13.84 11.86 -4.61
N CYS A 336 12.58 12.20 -4.34
CA CYS A 336 11.58 12.42 -5.38
C CYS A 336 11.96 13.60 -6.30
N LEU A 337 12.33 14.75 -5.70
CA LEU A 337 12.79 15.92 -6.44
C LEU A 337 14.01 15.60 -7.31
N CYS A 338 15.00 14.87 -6.78
CA CYS A 338 16.19 14.46 -7.53
C CYS A 338 15.85 13.69 -8.80
N ASN A 339 14.95 12.71 -8.68
CA ASN A 339 14.54 11.87 -9.80
C ASN A 339 13.80 12.71 -10.86
N LEU A 340 12.86 13.55 -10.43
CA LEU A 340 12.08 14.40 -11.34
C LEU A 340 12.95 15.40 -12.12
N VAL A 341 13.95 16.00 -11.46
CA VAL A 341 14.79 17.03 -12.10
C VAL A 341 15.97 16.47 -12.88
N LYS A 342 16.35 15.18 -12.70
CA LYS A 342 17.62 14.60 -13.20
C LYS A 342 17.96 15.03 -14.63
N ASP A 343 17.01 14.87 -15.54
CA ASP A 343 17.18 15.14 -16.98
C ASP A 343 16.23 16.24 -17.49
N ASP A 344 15.74 17.12 -16.60
CA ASP A 344 14.77 18.16 -16.95
C ASP A 344 15.24 19.58 -16.60
N PHE A 345 15.63 20.34 -17.62
CA PHE A 345 16.14 21.69 -17.43
C PHE A 345 15.07 22.68 -16.92
N GLN A 346 13.80 22.49 -17.26
CA GLN A 346 12.73 23.38 -16.81
C GLN A 346 12.39 23.12 -15.35
N LEU A 347 12.32 21.85 -14.95
CA LEU A 347 12.09 21.50 -13.54
C LEU A 347 13.29 21.89 -12.66
N LYS A 348 14.54 21.75 -13.14
CA LYS A 348 15.74 22.28 -12.44
C LYS A 348 15.63 23.79 -12.20
N LEU A 349 15.12 24.54 -13.17
CA LEU A 349 14.92 25.97 -13.07
C LEU A 349 13.81 26.32 -12.08
N LEU A 350 12.69 25.60 -12.15
CA LEU A 350 11.54 25.82 -11.30
C LEU A 350 11.87 25.53 -9.82
N VAL A 351 12.52 24.39 -9.53
CA VAL A 351 12.96 24.05 -8.16
C VAL A 351 13.90 25.13 -7.60
N ALA A 352 14.82 25.66 -8.41
CA ALA A 352 15.68 26.74 -7.97
C ALA A 352 14.92 28.05 -7.69
N ARG A 353 13.93 28.41 -8.52
CA ARG A 353 13.09 29.61 -8.34
C ARG A 353 12.21 29.54 -7.10
N GLU A 354 11.75 28.34 -6.75
CA GLU A 354 10.92 28.07 -5.58
C GLU A 354 11.75 27.92 -4.29
N GLY A 355 13.03 28.30 -4.30
CA GLY A 355 13.90 28.28 -3.12
C GLY A 355 14.44 26.89 -2.74
N GLY A 356 14.36 25.90 -3.62
CA GLY A 356 14.76 24.52 -3.31
C GLY A 356 16.23 24.37 -2.90
N ILE A 357 17.13 25.23 -3.40
CA ILE A 357 18.54 25.22 -2.99
C ILE A 357 18.70 25.62 -1.52
N ASP A 358 17.98 26.66 -1.08
CA ASP A 358 18.00 27.12 0.30
C ASP A 358 17.39 26.07 1.23
N SER A 359 16.28 25.43 0.81
CA SER A 359 15.66 24.33 1.56
C SER A 359 16.59 23.12 1.73
N LEU A 360 17.26 22.71 0.64
CA LEU A 360 18.23 21.60 0.68
C LEU A 360 19.41 21.90 1.60
N LYS A 361 19.90 23.14 1.58
CA LYS A 361 21.00 23.57 2.44
C LYS A 361 20.58 23.67 3.92
N SER A 362 19.41 24.24 4.19
CA SER A 362 18.85 24.30 5.54
C SER A 362 18.69 22.89 6.14
N TYR A 363 18.18 21.94 5.33
CA TYR A 363 18.10 20.54 5.72
C TYR A 363 19.50 19.97 6.01
N TRP A 364 20.48 20.20 5.13
CA TRP A 364 21.86 19.75 5.32
C TRP A 364 22.48 20.25 6.63
N ASP A 365 22.32 21.53 6.94
CA ASP A 365 22.85 22.14 8.16
C ASP A 365 22.18 21.58 9.43
N SER A 366 20.93 21.13 9.32
CA SER A 366 20.17 20.54 10.44
C SER A 366 20.54 19.08 10.73
N VAL A 367 21.05 18.33 9.73
CA VAL A 367 21.30 16.89 9.86
C VAL A 367 22.75 16.63 10.25
N SER A 368 23.00 16.42 11.55
CA SER A 368 24.36 16.25 12.08
C SER A 368 24.92 14.81 11.99
N ASN A 369 24.11 13.81 11.59
CA ASN A 369 24.48 12.39 11.81
C ASN A 369 23.95 11.34 10.80
N VAL A 370 23.26 11.71 9.71
CA VAL A 370 22.63 10.70 8.83
C VAL A 370 23.40 10.54 7.50
N LYS A 371 24.40 9.65 7.50
CA LYS A 371 25.26 9.35 6.34
C LYS A 371 24.50 8.86 5.09
N SER A 372 23.30 8.30 5.24
CA SER A 372 22.51 7.77 4.10
C SER A 372 21.86 8.87 3.25
N LEU A 373 21.79 10.09 3.77
CA LEU A 373 21.04 11.20 3.18
C LEU A 373 21.91 12.22 2.45
N GLU A 374 23.20 12.21 2.75
CA GLU A 374 24.18 13.12 2.16
C GLU A 374 24.21 12.97 0.63
N VAL A 375 24.14 11.74 0.11
CA VAL A 375 24.18 11.46 -1.34
C VAL A 375 22.96 12.01 -2.07
N ALA A 376 21.76 11.94 -1.49
CA ALA A 376 20.55 12.44 -2.14
C ALA A 376 20.54 13.98 -2.20
N VAL A 377 20.94 14.65 -1.11
CA VAL A 377 21.06 16.11 -1.08
C VAL A 377 22.20 16.57 -2.00
N GLU A 378 23.33 15.85 -2.02
CA GLU A 378 24.43 16.08 -2.96
C GLU A 378 23.96 15.99 -4.41
N LEU A 379 23.23 14.93 -4.77
CA LEU A 379 22.69 14.76 -6.11
C LEU A 379 21.70 15.86 -6.47
N ALA A 380 20.85 16.28 -5.53
CA ALA A 380 19.95 17.42 -5.73
C ALA A 380 20.73 18.71 -6.01
N LEU A 381 21.69 19.04 -5.14
CA LEU A 381 22.48 20.26 -5.21
C LEU A 381 23.38 20.27 -6.45
N SER A 382 24.01 19.15 -6.80
CA SER A 382 24.82 19.03 -8.02
C SER A 382 23.98 19.18 -9.29
N ASN A 383 22.81 18.56 -9.35
CA ASN A 383 21.88 18.71 -10.48
C ASN A 383 21.43 20.17 -10.65
N LEU A 384 21.16 20.87 -9.55
CA LEU A 384 20.69 22.26 -9.58
C LEU A 384 21.82 23.27 -9.84
N MET A 385 22.99 23.10 -9.22
CA MET A 385 24.14 24.01 -9.37
C MET A 385 24.89 23.79 -10.69
N GLY A 386 24.92 22.55 -11.19
CA GLY A 386 25.50 22.22 -12.49
C GLY A 386 24.71 22.79 -13.68
N PHE A 387 23.43 23.11 -13.50
CA PHE A 387 22.61 23.67 -14.56
C PHE A 387 22.87 25.16 -14.78
N ALA A 388 23.38 25.50 -15.97
CA ALA A 388 23.73 26.87 -16.33
C ALA A 388 22.56 27.86 -16.31
N GLY A 389 21.31 27.40 -16.50
CA GLY A 389 20.13 28.27 -16.43
C GLY A 389 19.87 28.83 -15.03
N ASN A 390 20.31 28.15 -13.97
CA ASN A 390 20.13 28.62 -12.60
C ASN A 390 21.04 29.80 -12.24
N ARG A 391 22.08 30.08 -13.05
CA ARG A 391 23.03 31.19 -12.82
C ARG A 391 22.35 32.54 -12.61
N SER A 392 21.25 32.83 -13.32
CA SER A 392 20.54 34.10 -13.15
C SER A 392 19.81 34.21 -11.81
N ILE A 393 19.39 33.10 -11.22
CA ILE A 393 18.71 33.05 -9.92
C ILE A 393 19.74 33.35 -8.83
N PHE A 394 20.85 32.62 -8.83
CA PHE A 394 21.98 32.88 -7.93
C PHE A 394 22.55 34.29 -8.06
N ARG A 395 22.53 34.88 -9.25
CA ARG A 395 22.97 36.28 -9.44
C ARG A 395 22.03 37.29 -8.79
N LYS A 396 20.73 37.02 -8.78
CA LYS A 396 19.69 37.93 -8.28
C LYS A 396 19.47 37.79 -6.77
N GLU A 397 19.66 36.59 -6.24
CA GLU A 397 19.47 36.28 -4.83
C GLU A 397 20.80 36.37 -4.07
N GLU A 398 20.91 37.37 -3.19
CA GLU A 398 22.09 37.55 -2.33
C GLU A 398 22.39 36.31 -1.47
N ARG A 399 21.34 35.64 -0.97
CA ARG A 399 21.48 34.39 -0.20
C ARG A 399 22.05 33.26 -1.05
N GLY A 400 21.68 33.14 -2.32
CA GLY A 400 22.16 32.06 -3.19
C GLY A 400 23.69 32.02 -3.34
N ILE A 401 24.36 33.18 -3.43
CA ILE A 401 25.83 33.25 -3.51
C ILE A 401 26.47 32.85 -2.18
N VAL A 402 25.91 33.31 -1.06
CA VAL A 402 26.41 32.96 0.28
C VAL A 402 26.28 31.45 0.51
N VAL A 403 25.15 30.86 0.13
CA VAL A 403 24.91 29.42 0.22
C VAL A 403 25.92 28.64 -0.63
N ALA A 404 26.12 29.04 -1.88
CA ALA A 404 27.10 28.40 -2.77
C ALA A 404 28.54 28.51 -2.25
N VAL A 405 28.91 29.62 -1.59
CA VAL A 405 30.23 29.78 -0.96
C VAL A 405 30.38 28.91 0.29
N GLN A 406 29.35 28.81 1.13
CA GLN A 406 29.37 27.95 2.31
C GLN A 406 29.50 26.46 1.93
N LEU A 407 28.94 26.04 0.79
CA LEU A 407 29.11 24.70 0.24
C LEU A 407 30.55 24.42 -0.28
N LEU A 408 31.44 25.42 -0.30
CA LEU A 408 32.87 25.19 -0.56
C LEU A 408 33.63 24.69 0.66
N ASP A 409 33.06 24.78 1.87
CA ASP A 409 33.77 24.41 3.09
C ASP A 409 34.26 22.96 3.02
N PRO A 410 35.58 22.70 3.07
CA PRO A 410 36.12 21.34 3.01
C PRO A 410 35.58 20.40 4.09
N LEU A 411 35.12 20.95 5.21
CA LEU A 411 34.54 20.19 6.32
C LEU A 411 33.16 19.58 5.99
N THR A 412 32.48 20.07 4.94
CA THR A 412 31.21 19.48 4.47
C THR A 412 31.45 18.10 3.87
N ARG A 413 31.09 17.01 4.54
CA ARG A 413 31.38 15.65 4.02
C ARG A 413 30.53 15.35 2.77
N ASN A 414 31.05 14.57 1.81
CA ASN A 414 30.26 13.99 0.69
C ASN A 414 29.51 14.99 -0.23
N LEU A 415 30.18 16.04 -0.72
CA LEU A 415 29.70 16.90 -1.82
C LEU A 415 30.79 17.09 -2.87
N ASP A 416 30.59 16.71 -4.13
CA ASP A 416 31.58 17.04 -5.16
C ASP A 416 31.69 18.57 -5.36
N ARG A 417 32.82 19.14 -4.90
CA ARG A 417 33.03 20.59 -4.86
C ARG A 417 33.21 21.20 -6.25
N LYS A 418 33.36 20.40 -7.30
CA LYS A 418 33.44 20.94 -8.67
C LYS A 418 32.17 21.69 -9.07
N TYR A 419 31.00 21.30 -8.55
CA TYR A 419 29.72 21.94 -8.90
C TYR A 419 29.58 23.34 -8.30
N PRO A 420 29.74 23.57 -6.98
CA PRO A 420 29.72 24.92 -6.44
C PRO A 420 30.88 25.77 -6.99
N VAL A 421 32.07 25.20 -7.21
CA VAL A 421 33.20 25.92 -7.85
C VAL A 421 32.85 26.37 -9.26
N SER A 422 32.28 25.50 -10.09
CA SER A 422 31.87 25.82 -11.47
C SER A 422 30.78 26.89 -11.51
N LEU A 423 29.78 26.79 -10.63
CA LEU A 423 28.73 27.80 -10.49
C LEU A 423 29.34 29.17 -10.14
N LEU A 424 30.15 29.24 -9.08
CA LEU A 424 30.76 30.50 -8.64
C LEU A 424 31.74 31.07 -9.68
N ALA A 425 32.48 30.22 -10.38
CA ALA A 425 33.35 30.64 -11.49
C ALA A 425 32.57 31.27 -12.64
N SER A 426 31.36 30.78 -12.93
CA SER A 426 30.50 31.42 -13.94
C SER A 426 29.99 32.80 -13.50
N LEU A 427 29.89 33.06 -12.20
CA LEU A 427 29.34 34.29 -11.61
C LEU A 427 30.41 35.33 -11.23
N VAL A 428 31.68 34.94 -11.12
CA VAL A 428 32.79 35.78 -10.63
C VAL A 428 33.04 37.04 -11.46
N HIS A 429 32.58 37.06 -12.72
CA HIS A 429 32.70 38.20 -13.62
C HIS A 429 31.80 39.38 -13.20
N SER A 430 30.74 39.13 -12.44
CA SER A 430 29.90 40.19 -11.87
C SER A 430 30.59 40.84 -10.67
N LYS A 431 30.76 42.17 -10.69
CA LYS A 431 31.36 42.92 -9.58
C LYS A 431 30.60 42.71 -8.26
N ASN A 432 29.27 42.66 -8.31
CA ASN A 432 28.44 42.46 -7.11
C ASN A 432 28.63 41.06 -6.54
N CYS A 433 28.51 40.03 -7.40
CA CYS A 433 28.66 38.63 -6.97
C CYS A 433 30.06 38.37 -6.42
N ARG A 434 31.10 38.96 -7.03
CA ARG A 434 32.48 38.89 -6.53
C ARG A 434 32.62 39.47 -5.12
N LYS A 435 32.04 40.64 -4.85
CA LYS A 435 32.06 41.25 -3.51
C LYS A 435 31.39 40.34 -2.49
N GLN A 436 30.22 39.78 -2.83
CA GLN A 436 29.50 38.85 -1.97
C GLN A 436 30.29 37.56 -1.72
N MET A 437 30.94 37.00 -2.74
CA MET A 437 31.80 35.81 -2.60
C MET A 437 32.95 36.05 -1.61
N ILE A 438 33.62 37.21 -1.73
CA ILE A 438 34.72 37.59 -0.84
C ILE A 438 34.19 37.80 0.59
N ALA A 439 33.06 38.51 0.74
CA ALA A 439 32.43 38.76 2.04
C ALA A 439 32.01 37.47 2.76
N ALA A 440 31.55 36.47 2.00
CA ALA A 440 31.19 35.14 2.52
C ALA A 440 32.40 34.23 2.81
N GLY A 441 33.64 34.68 2.60
CA GLY A 441 34.86 33.94 2.95
C GLY A 441 35.35 32.96 1.90
N ALA A 442 34.89 33.05 0.63
CA ALA A 442 35.22 32.09 -0.44
C ALA A 442 36.74 31.85 -0.62
N CYS A 443 37.56 32.88 -0.44
CA CYS A 443 39.02 32.76 -0.61
C CYS A 443 39.65 31.74 0.35
N GLY A 444 39.19 31.67 1.60
CA GLY A 444 39.74 30.75 2.60
C GLY A 444 39.37 29.29 2.31
N PHE A 445 38.13 29.04 1.86
CA PHE A 445 37.71 27.72 1.43
C PHE A 445 38.44 27.28 0.16
N LEU A 446 38.55 28.17 -0.83
CA LEU A 446 39.22 27.87 -2.11
C LEU A 446 40.71 27.57 -1.96
N GLN A 447 41.42 28.21 -1.02
CA GLN A 447 42.81 27.86 -0.72
C GLN A 447 42.97 26.40 -0.32
N LYS A 448 42.13 25.94 0.62
CA LYS A 448 42.10 24.54 1.05
C LYS A 448 41.68 23.60 -0.09
N LEU A 449 40.71 23.99 -0.91
CA LEU A 449 40.28 23.19 -2.06
C LEU A 449 41.35 23.07 -3.15
N VAL A 450 42.22 24.08 -3.31
CA VAL A 450 43.39 24.02 -4.20
C VAL A 450 44.42 23.02 -3.69
N GLU A 451 44.65 22.98 -2.38
CA GLU A 451 45.53 21.97 -1.75
C GLU A 451 44.97 20.54 -1.92
N MET A 452 43.65 20.40 -2.00
CA MET A 452 42.93 19.15 -2.26
C MET A 452 42.79 18.82 -3.76
N ASP A 453 43.39 19.58 -4.67
CA ASP A 453 43.32 19.42 -6.13
C ASP A 453 41.89 19.38 -6.72
N VAL A 454 40.97 20.17 -6.16
CA VAL A 454 39.60 20.26 -6.68
C VAL A 454 39.57 21.04 -8.00
N GLU A 455 38.94 20.45 -9.02
CA GLU A 455 38.84 21.03 -10.35
C GLU A 455 38.26 22.45 -10.33
N GLY A 456 38.94 23.38 -11.01
CA GLY A 456 38.52 24.78 -11.15
C GLY A 456 38.78 25.68 -9.94
N ALA A 457 39.12 25.14 -8.76
CA ALA A 457 39.30 25.92 -7.53
C ALA A 457 40.41 26.97 -7.66
N LYS A 458 41.55 26.60 -8.27
CA LYS A 458 42.69 27.51 -8.50
C LYS A 458 42.31 28.69 -9.39
N LYS A 459 41.64 28.41 -10.51
CA LYS A 459 41.19 29.44 -11.47
C LYS A 459 40.19 30.41 -10.83
N LEU A 460 39.28 29.90 -9.99
CA LEU A 460 38.33 30.74 -9.26
C LEU A 460 39.02 31.62 -8.22
N LEU A 461 39.95 31.06 -7.43
CA LEU A 461 40.72 31.79 -6.44
C LEU A 461 41.52 32.94 -7.06
N GLU A 462 42.23 32.68 -8.16
CA GLU A 462 42.95 33.69 -8.93
C GLU A 462 42.00 34.78 -9.46
N SER A 463 40.83 34.39 -9.96
CA SER A 463 39.82 35.31 -10.47
C SER A 463 39.28 36.24 -9.39
N LEU A 464 39.10 35.77 -8.15
CA LEU A 464 38.73 36.60 -7.00
C LEU A 464 39.87 37.53 -6.57
N GLY A 465 41.12 37.05 -6.61
CA GLY A 465 42.33 37.79 -6.24
C GLY A 465 42.67 38.96 -7.17
N LYS A 466 42.34 38.86 -8.48
CA LYS A 466 42.57 39.93 -9.48
C LYS A 466 41.88 41.26 -9.13
N GLY A 467 40.87 41.25 -8.25
CA GLY A 467 40.20 42.47 -7.78
C GLY A 467 41.02 43.34 -6.81
N LYS A 468 41.99 42.76 -6.08
CA LYS A 468 42.87 43.52 -5.17
C LYS A 468 43.91 44.37 -5.92
N ILE A 469 44.19 44.05 -7.19
CA ILE A 469 45.30 44.66 -7.95
C ILE A 469 44.88 46.01 -8.57
N TRP A 470 43.58 46.28 -8.70
CA TRP A 470 43.07 47.57 -9.22
C TRP A 470 42.75 48.59 -8.12
N GLY A 471 42.79 48.19 -6.84
CA GLY A 471 42.57 49.11 -5.71
C GLY A 471 43.84 49.78 -5.16
N VAL A 472 45.03 49.37 -5.63
CA VAL A 472 46.32 49.86 -5.12
C VAL A 472 47.05 50.77 -6.14
N PHE A 473 46.55 50.86 -7.38
CA PHE A 473 47.11 51.73 -8.41
C PHE A 473 46.01 52.44 -9.21
N ALA A 474 45.34 53.39 -8.58
CA ALA A 474 44.78 54.57 -9.27
C ALA A 474 45.22 55.80 -8.47
N ARG A 475 46.41 56.28 -8.84
CA ARG A 475 47.11 57.53 -8.47
C ARG A 475 46.43 58.75 -9.11
N PRO A 476 46.89 60.00 -8.94
CA PRO A 476 47.92 60.55 -8.04
C PRO A 476 47.41 61.60 -7.04
#